data_AF-A0A151RMG8-F1
#
_entry.id   AF-A0A151RMG8-F1
#
_cell.length_a   1.000
_cell.length_b   1.000
_cell.length_c   1.000
_cell.angle_alpha   90.00
_cell.angle_beta   90.00
_cell.angle_gamma   90.00
#
_symmetry.space_group_name_H-M   'P 1'
#
loop_
_entity.id
_entity.type
_entity.pdbx_description
1 polymer ?
#
loop_
_entity_poly.entity_id
_entity_poly.type
_entity_poly.pdbx_seq_one_letter_code
_entity_poly.pdbx_strand_id
1 'polypeptide(L)' 'TRPEISFAVNKVCQFMANPLDSHWVAVKRILKYLKGTLFYGLHMQPAAVGSPISLTTLCDVD' A
#
# COMPACT_ATOMS: atom_id res chain seq x y z
N THR A 1 -6.38 -2.04 -2.89
CA THR A 1 -5.26 -1.05 -2.87
C THR A 1 -4.57 -1.14 -1.52
N ARG A 2 -3.27 -0.81 -1.42
CA ARG A 2 -2.49 -0.91 -0.16
C ARG A 2 -2.44 0.47 0.52
N PRO A 3 -3.42 0.82 1.37
CA PRO A 3 -3.54 2.16 1.94
C PRO A 3 -2.30 2.57 2.76
N GLU A 4 -1.61 1.62 3.38
CA GLU A 4 -0.36 1.88 4.10
C GLU A 4 0.75 2.47 3.21
N ILE A 5 0.81 2.07 1.93
CA ILE A 5 1.80 2.61 0.99
C ILE A 5 1.42 4.02 0.57
N SER A 6 0.14 4.25 0.25
CA SER A 6 -0.35 5.57 -0.17
C SER A 6 -0.07 6.63 0.90
N PHE A 7 -0.34 6.28 2.17
CA PHE A 7 -0.01 7.15 3.29
C PHE A 7 1.50 7.41 3.44
N ALA A 8 2.33 6.36 3.38
CA ALA A 8 3.78 6.49 3.52
C ALA A 8 4.39 7.34 2.39
N VAL A 9 3.93 7.17 1.15
CA VAL A 9 4.36 7.95 -0.01
C VAL A 9 3.93 9.41 0.15
N ASN A 10 2.65 9.67 0.45
CA ASN A 10 2.15 11.03 0.67
C ASN A 10 2.94 11.74 1.77
N LYS A 11 3.22 11.05 2.89
CA LYS A 11 3.97 11.63 4.00
C LYS A 11 5.38 12.04 3.61
N VAL A 12 6.07 11.23 2.79
CA VAL A 12 7.43 11.54 2.31
C VAL A 12 7.41 12.64 1.24
N CYS A 13 6.37 12.69 0.41
CA CYS A 13 6.18 13.74 -0.60
C CYS A 13 6.16 15.15 0.02
N GLN A 14 5.65 15.30 1.25
CA GLN A 14 5.64 16.58 1.99
C GLN A 14 7.05 17.16 2.24
N PHE A 15 8.08 16.31 2.24
CA PHE A 15 9.46 16.72 2.55
C PHE A 15 10.37 16.73 1.31
N MET A 16 9.82 16.59 0.10
CA MET A 16 10.61 16.57 -1.15
C MET A 16 11.27 17.91 -1.48
N ALA A 17 10.71 19.03 -1.00
CA ALA A 17 11.28 20.35 -1.25
C ALA A 17 12.62 20.58 -0.53
N ASN A 18 12.86 19.91 0.60
CA ASN A 18 14.13 19.94 1.32
C ASN A 18 14.34 18.62 2.09
N PRO A 19 14.83 17.56 1.42
CA PRO A 19 14.94 16.24 2.02
C PRO A 19 16.06 16.19 3.06
N LEU A 20 15.75 15.68 4.25
CA LEU A 20 16.71 15.28 5.28
C LEU A 20 17.10 13.79 5.09
N ASP A 21 18.26 13.40 5.62
CA ASP A 21 18.74 12.00 5.58
C ASP A 21 17.74 10.99 6.13
N SER A 22 16.99 11.38 7.17
CA SER A 22 15.91 10.56 7.76
C SER A 22 14.79 10.25 6.76
N HIS A 23 14.40 11.22 5.93
CA HIS A 23 13.41 11.04 4.87
C HIS A 23 13.94 10.13 3.76
N TRP A 24 15.23 10.24 3.42
CA TRP A 24 15.86 9.37 2.43
C TRP A 24 15.89 7.89 2.86
N VAL A 25 16.08 7.61 4.15
CA VAL A 25 15.94 6.25 4.70
C VAL A 25 14.51 5.74 4.53
N ALA A 26 13.50 6.57 4.78
CA ALA A 26 12.10 6.21 4.57
C ALA A 26 11.79 5.91 3.09
N VAL A 27 12.25 6.75 2.15
CA VAL A 27 12.13 6.51 0.69
C VAL A 27 12.72 5.15 0.32
N LYS A 28 13.95 4.86 0.76
CA LYS A 28 14.62 3.58 0.47
C LYS A 28 13.83 2.38 1.02
N ARG A 29 13.21 2.51 2.20
CA ARG A 29 12.34 1.46 2.76
C ARG A 29 11.08 1.25 1.93
N ILE A 30 10.42 2.33 1.48
CA ILE A 30 9.25 2.27 0.60
C ILE A 30 9.61 1.54 -0.70
N LEU A 31 10.71 1.92 -1.35
CA LEU A 31 11.17 1.29 -2.59
C LEU A 31 11.54 -0.20 -2.40
N LYS A 32 12.23 -0.53 -1.30
CA LYS A 32 12.57 -1.92 -0.96
C LYS A 32 11.31 -2.76 -0.73
N TYR A 33 10.32 -2.21 -0.04
CA TYR A 33 9.04 -2.87 0.18
C TYR A 33 8.32 -3.10 -1.14
N LEU A 34 8.18 -2.08 -1.99
CA LEU A 34 7.56 -2.19 -3.32
C LEU A 34 8.20 -3.30 -4.15
N LYS A 35 9.54 -3.35 -4.21
CA LYS A 35 10.30 -4.39 -4.91
C LYS A 35 10.05 -5.79 -4.33
N GLY A 36 10.03 -5.91 -3.00
CA GLY A 36 9.80 -7.18 -2.32
C GLY A 36 8.36 -7.68 -2.47
N THR A 37 7.40 -6.77 -2.66
CA THR A 37 5.98 -7.11 -2.71
C THR A 37 5.39 -7.17 -4.11
N LEU A 38 6.21 -7.14 -5.17
CA LEU A 38 5.74 -7.16 -6.57
C LEU A 38 4.80 -8.32 -6.89
N PHE A 39 5.06 -9.50 -6.30
CA PHE A 39 4.27 -10.71 -6.54
C PHE A 39 3.16 -10.95 -5.51
N TYR A 40 3.00 -10.04 -4.55
CA TYR A 40 2.00 -10.17 -3.50
C TYR A 40 0.72 -9.46 -3.94
N GLY A 41 -0.22 -10.22 -4.49
CA GLY A 41 -1.56 -9.78 -4.85
C GLY A 41 -2.64 -10.44 -3.99
N LEU A 42 -3.82 -9.83 -3.95
CA LEU A 42 -5.02 -10.50 -3.46
C LEU A 42 -5.52 -11.45 -4.55
N HIS A 43 -5.32 -12.75 -4.38
CA HIS A 43 -5.94 -13.76 -5.24
C HIS A 43 -7.35 -14.07 -4.72
N MET A 44 -8.35 -13.59 -5.44
CA MET A 44 -9.75 -13.94 -5.20
C MET A 44 -10.02 -15.30 -5.85
N GLN A 45 -10.17 -16.35 -5.04
CA GLN A 45 -10.66 -17.63 -5.53
C GLN A 45 -12.19 -17.64 -5.54
N PRO A 46 -12.84 -18.32 -6.50
CA PRO A 46 -14.28 -18.52 -6.48
C PRO A 46 -14.68 -19.14 -5.15
N ALA A 47 -15.77 -18.62 -4.58
CA ALA A 47 -16.43 -19.28 -3.46
C ALA A 47 -16.72 -20.73 -3.84
N ALA A 48 -16.45 -21.68 -2.94
CA ALA A 48 -17.03 -23.01 -3.07
C ALA A 48 -18.56 -22.86 -3.15
N VAL A 49 -19.21 -23.65 -4.02
CA VAL A 49 -20.66 -23.61 -4.19
C VAL A 49 -21.32 -23.83 -2.82
N GLY A 50 -21.87 -22.77 -2.23
CA GLY A 50 -22.51 -22.79 -0.91
C GLY A 50 -21.86 -21.96 0.20
N SER A 51 -20.67 -21.38 0.01
CA SER A 51 -20.02 -20.51 1.03
C SER A 51 -20.01 -19.03 0.60
N PRO A 52 -20.70 -18.11 1.29
CA PRO A 52 -20.65 -16.69 0.95
C PRO A 52 -19.28 -16.08 1.28
N ILE A 53 -18.66 -15.43 0.29
CA ILE A 53 -17.47 -14.58 0.52
C ILE A 53 -17.98 -13.23 1.04
N SER A 54 -17.67 -12.90 2.29
CA SER A 54 -17.97 -11.58 2.86
C SER A 54 -16.79 -10.63 2.61
N LEU A 55 -16.99 -9.62 1.78
CA LEU A 55 -16.00 -8.55 1.53
C LEU A 55 -16.50 -7.26 2.15
N THR A 56 -15.75 -6.74 3.12
CA THR A 56 -15.95 -5.38 3.62
C THR A 56 -15.14 -4.43 2.74
N THR A 57 -15.83 -3.61 1.94
CA THR A 57 -15.19 -2.55 1.16
C THR A 57 -15.24 -1.24 1.94
N LEU A 58 -14.14 -0.50 1.92
CA LEU A 58 -14.05 0.86 2.44
C LEU A 58 -13.93 1.77 1.23
N CYS A 59 -14.86 2.71 1.08
CA CYS A 59 -14.82 3.74 0.04
C CYS A 59 -14.50 5.06 0.75
N ASP A 60 -13.33 5.64 0.48
CA ASP A 60 -13.04 6.99 0.95
C ASP A 60 -13.93 7.98 0.17
N VAL A 61 -14.52 8.94 0.91
CA VAL A 61 -15.43 9.96 0.40
C VAL A 61 -14.61 11.07 -0.29
N ASP A 62 -15.04 11.49 -1.48
CA ASP A 62 -14.69 12.79 -2.06
C ASP A 62 -15.78 13.80 -1.64
#